data_AF-A0A3B9AS62-F1
#
_entry.id   AF-A0A3B9AS62-F1
#
_cell.length_a   1.000
_cell.length_b   1.000
_cell.length_c   1.000
_cell.angle_alpha   90.00
_cell.angle_beta   90.00
_cell.angle_gamma   90.00
#
_symmetry.space_group_name_H-M   'P 1'
#
loop_
_entity.id
_entity.type
_entity.pdbx_description
1 polymer ?
#
loop_
_entity_poly.entity_id
_entity_poly.type
_entity_poly.pdbx_seq_one_letter_code
_entity_poly.pdbx_strand_id
1 'polypeptide(L)'
;MKTHKNCLIFAFFLLTGLSPGSFLAGRTPFPVADSSFWWQPILFATAHDLEALESEYHLQIEPLQIRLQDLCQSLQDPRSRVPECGFPMLWEKMQLQETLVQLEQEHELKLLKLRYRKSIEIIKMLYEKVLSMDHHLSSLKAQQGLSNLSNPHNYPEFKEVKNIVEERMKRKFNFQMPALLQSNPYISAAFSIVGFAVGGGEEKEKKESIEKVACVLDFTVRMHNDLNVIYYETGYLREANLTLKKECEALFSDCARQVGYTIPLISCRDSDDWERLYGMLDVYVSKALGEIPANTNGMPTLPDPRLLGRATTNLQFSIDRVGSFIDKYSNFVSQGGEYYKKFSKIAGNYENEKTCAATLPDQFKQLKNDIDETLEKFNSAYKMPEVQGSKLKDMLYGTAQD
;
A
#
# COMPACT_ATOMS: atom_id res chain seq x y z
N MET A 1 -15.13 -35.27 -44.98
CA MET A 1 -14.61 -34.59 -46.19
C MET A 1 -14.40 -33.12 -45.87
N LYS A 2 -13.13 -32.66 -45.99
CA LYS A 2 -12.63 -31.31 -46.38
C LYS A 2 -13.49 -30.08 -46.00
N THR A 3 -13.00 -29.00 -45.38
CA THR A 3 -11.65 -28.39 -45.43
C THR A 3 -11.54 -27.21 -44.46
N HIS A 4 -10.31 -27.00 -43.97
CA HIS A 4 -9.71 -25.79 -43.37
C HIS A 4 -10.04 -24.44 -44.03
N LYS A 5 -9.98 -23.36 -43.23
CA LYS A 5 -9.49 -21.97 -43.49
C LYS A 5 -9.75 -21.17 -42.18
N ASN A 6 -8.91 -20.33 -41.59
CA ASN A 6 -7.58 -19.79 -41.88
C ASN A 6 -7.02 -19.18 -40.57
N CYS A 7 -5.78 -19.52 -40.22
CA CYS A 7 -4.87 -18.65 -39.46
C CYS A 7 -4.27 -17.62 -40.42
N LEU A 8 -4.18 -16.34 -40.01
CA LEU A 8 -3.12 -15.39 -40.37
C LEU A 8 -3.47 -14.01 -39.80
N ILE A 9 -2.68 -13.51 -38.87
CA ILE A 9 -2.11 -12.14 -38.84
C ILE A 9 -0.92 -12.19 -37.89
N PHE A 10 0.28 -12.24 -38.48
CA PHE A 10 1.56 -11.99 -37.83
C PHE A 10 2.41 -11.28 -38.89
N ALA A 11 2.67 -10.00 -38.68
CA ALA A 11 3.81 -9.24 -39.22
C ALA A 11 3.61 -7.74 -38.92
N PHE A 12 4.65 -7.11 -38.37
CA PHE A 12 5.13 -5.72 -38.52
C PHE A 12 5.84 -5.35 -37.20
N PHE A 13 7.10 -4.91 -37.10
CA PHE A 13 8.19 -4.64 -38.05
C PHE A 13 9.48 -4.58 -37.21
N LEU A 14 10.57 -5.19 -37.69
CA LEU A 14 11.94 -4.90 -37.26
C LEU A 14 12.51 -3.93 -38.31
N LEU A 15 13.03 -2.77 -37.91
CA LEU A 15 14.11 -2.12 -38.66
C LEU A 15 14.92 -1.18 -37.78
N THR A 16 16.18 -1.54 -37.70
CA THR A 16 17.35 -0.89 -37.11
C THR A 16 17.71 0.41 -37.82
N GLY A 17 18.19 1.41 -37.07
CA GLY A 17 18.86 2.59 -37.60
C GLY A 17 19.83 3.18 -36.58
N LEU A 18 21.10 2.75 -36.66
CA LEU A 18 22.23 3.37 -35.96
C LEU A 18 22.77 4.54 -36.79
N SER A 19 23.06 5.68 -36.14
CA SER A 19 24.09 6.62 -36.57
C SER A 19 24.74 7.26 -35.33
N PRO A 20 26.08 7.45 -35.30
CA PRO A 20 26.80 7.95 -34.12
C PRO A 20 27.12 9.45 -34.22
N GLY A 21 27.14 10.15 -33.08
CA GLY A 21 27.76 11.48 -33.00
C GLY A 21 27.40 12.33 -31.78
N SER A 22 28.37 12.46 -30.87
CA SER A 22 28.74 13.69 -30.12
C SER A 22 28.06 14.01 -28.77
N PHE A 23 28.75 13.59 -27.69
CA PHE A 23 29.22 14.39 -26.54
C PHE A 23 28.54 15.74 -26.20
N LEU A 24 27.89 15.84 -25.02
CA LEU A 24 28.36 16.56 -23.82
C LEU A 24 27.28 16.66 -22.73
N ALA A 25 27.69 16.40 -21.48
CA ALA A 25 27.14 16.88 -20.21
C ALA A 25 25.63 16.71 -19.93
N GLY A 26 25.26 15.64 -19.22
CA GLY A 26 23.93 15.46 -18.65
C GLY A 26 24.03 14.94 -17.22
N ARG A 27 23.56 15.75 -16.26
CA ARG A 27 23.16 15.30 -14.92
C ARG A 27 22.28 14.07 -15.08
N THR A 28 22.61 12.98 -14.41
CA THR A 28 21.73 11.81 -14.33
C THR A 28 20.45 12.20 -13.60
N PRO A 29 19.27 12.19 -14.24
CA PRO A 29 18.04 12.04 -13.49
C PRO A 29 18.02 10.59 -13.01
N PHE A 30 17.81 10.36 -11.72
CA PHE A 30 17.38 9.04 -11.29
C PHE A 30 16.13 8.68 -12.11
N PRO A 31 16.06 7.51 -12.76
CA PRO A 31 14.84 7.10 -13.41
C PRO A 31 13.81 6.90 -12.31
N VAL A 32 12.76 7.73 -12.33
CA VAL A 32 11.53 7.47 -11.59
C VAL A 32 10.99 6.17 -12.18
N ALA A 33 11.31 5.05 -11.54
CA ALA A 33 10.78 3.76 -11.90
C ALA A 33 9.27 3.83 -11.68
N ASP A 34 8.53 3.72 -12.78
CA ASP A 34 7.07 3.72 -12.78
C ASP A 34 6.58 2.63 -11.83
N SER A 35 5.95 3.04 -10.72
CA SER A 35 5.49 2.15 -9.65
C SER A 35 4.26 1.32 -10.04
N SER A 36 3.96 1.19 -11.33
CA SER A 36 2.95 0.30 -11.90
C SER A 36 3.51 -1.07 -12.30
N PHE A 37 4.84 -1.26 -12.29
CA PHE A 37 5.49 -2.43 -12.90
C PHE A 37 5.52 -3.70 -12.04
N TRP A 38 5.39 -3.61 -10.70
CA TRP A 38 5.62 -4.74 -9.79
C TRP A 38 4.41 -5.68 -9.61
N TRP A 39 3.20 -5.24 -9.95
CA TRP A 39 1.99 -6.08 -9.88
C TRP A 39 1.76 -6.94 -11.12
N GLN A 40 2.25 -6.50 -12.28
CA GLN A 40 2.00 -7.19 -13.55
C GLN A 40 2.45 -8.66 -13.54
N PRO A 41 3.62 -9.02 -12.97
CA PRO A 41 4.03 -10.42 -12.91
C PRO A 41 3.08 -11.29 -12.07
N ILE A 42 2.56 -10.76 -10.96
CA ILE A 42 1.65 -11.49 -10.08
C ILE A 42 0.30 -11.67 -10.74
N LEU A 43 -0.24 -10.61 -11.36
CA LEU A 43 -1.50 -10.69 -12.10
C LEU A 43 -1.41 -11.66 -13.26
N PHE A 44 -0.32 -11.62 -14.04
CA PHE A 44 -0.13 -12.50 -15.18
C PHE A 44 0.05 -13.96 -14.76
N ALA A 45 0.91 -14.23 -13.77
CA ALA A 45 1.12 -15.58 -13.24
C ALA A 45 -0.19 -16.15 -12.68
N THR A 46 -0.95 -15.35 -11.93
CA THR A 46 -2.23 -15.80 -11.37
C THR A 46 -3.27 -16.08 -12.45
N ALA A 47 -3.37 -15.22 -13.47
CA ALA A 47 -4.31 -15.45 -14.58
C ALA A 47 -3.98 -16.75 -15.31
N HIS A 48 -2.70 -17.02 -15.57
CA HIS A 48 -2.24 -18.27 -16.16
C HIS A 48 -2.56 -19.49 -15.28
N ASP A 49 -2.30 -19.41 -13.97
CA ASP A 49 -2.60 -20.51 -13.03
C ASP A 49 -4.11 -20.80 -12.95
N LEU A 50 -4.95 -19.76 -13.00
CA LEU A 50 -6.41 -19.89 -13.04
C LEU A 50 -6.89 -20.51 -14.36
N GLU A 51 -6.40 -20.03 -15.50
CA GLU A 51 -6.73 -20.57 -16.82
C GLU A 51 -6.31 -22.04 -16.97
N ALA A 52 -5.14 -22.40 -16.43
CA ALA A 52 -4.67 -23.78 -16.40
C ALA A 52 -5.59 -24.67 -15.55
N LEU A 53 -6.01 -24.21 -14.38
CA LEU A 53 -6.92 -24.95 -13.50
C LEU A 53 -8.31 -25.11 -14.14
N GLU A 54 -8.85 -24.05 -14.74
CA GLU A 54 -10.13 -24.09 -15.48
C GLU A 54 -10.06 -25.06 -16.66
N SER A 55 -8.96 -25.03 -17.42
CA SER A 55 -8.74 -25.93 -18.54
C SER A 55 -8.67 -27.39 -18.09
N GLU A 56 -7.96 -27.69 -17.00
CA GLU A 56 -7.89 -29.03 -16.43
C GLU A 56 -9.27 -29.52 -15.97
N TYR A 57 -10.04 -28.67 -15.30
CA TYR A 57 -11.40 -28.97 -14.88
C TYR A 57 -12.31 -29.27 -16.08
N HIS A 58 -12.29 -28.43 -17.12
CA HIS A 58 -13.08 -28.64 -18.33
C HIS A 58 -12.79 -29.97 -19.02
N LEU A 59 -11.51 -30.34 -19.12
CA LEU A 59 -11.10 -31.63 -19.70
C LEU A 59 -11.63 -32.84 -18.93
N GLN A 60 -11.84 -32.71 -17.62
CA GLN A 60 -12.37 -33.79 -16.78
C GLN A 60 -13.89 -33.89 -16.83
N ILE A 61 -14.61 -32.75 -16.83
CA ILE A 61 -16.08 -32.75 -16.76
C ILE A 61 -16.75 -33.02 -18.12
N GLU A 62 -16.15 -32.56 -19.22
CA GLU A 62 -16.75 -32.66 -20.56
C GLU A 62 -17.16 -34.11 -20.94
N PRO A 63 -16.29 -35.13 -20.83
CA PRO A 63 -16.68 -36.51 -21.16
C PRO A 63 -17.80 -37.04 -20.25
N LEU A 64 -17.83 -36.64 -18.97
CA LEU A 64 -18.84 -37.06 -18.01
C LEU A 64 -20.20 -36.42 -18.32
N GLN A 65 -20.20 -35.14 -18.71
CA GLN A 65 -21.41 -34.42 -19.12
C GLN A 65 -22.00 -34.99 -20.41
N ILE A 66 -21.16 -35.28 -21.41
CA ILE A 66 -21.58 -35.95 -22.65
C ILE A 66 -22.21 -37.30 -22.33
N ARG A 67 -21.55 -38.12 -21.49
CA ARG A 67 -22.09 -39.42 -21.10
C ARG A 67 -23.40 -39.31 -20.33
N LEU A 68 -23.53 -38.33 -19.44
CA LEU A 68 -24.75 -38.06 -18.70
C LEU A 68 -25.91 -37.66 -19.63
N GLN A 69 -25.61 -36.86 -20.66
CA GLN A 69 -26.59 -36.46 -21.69
C GLN A 69 -27.04 -37.67 -22.52
N ASP A 70 -26.11 -38.51 -22.97
CA ASP A 70 -26.40 -39.75 -23.70
C ASP A 70 -27.28 -40.71 -22.89
N LEU A 71 -27.00 -40.86 -21.59
CA LEU A 71 -27.81 -41.67 -20.67
C LEU A 71 -29.21 -41.08 -20.49
N CYS A 72 -29.31 -39.76 -20.35
CA CYS A 72 -30.62 -39.10 -20.25
C CYS A 72 -31.45 -39.31 -21.52
N GLN A 73 -30.84 -39.25 -22.70
CA GLN A 73 -31.52 -39.55 -23.96
C GLN A 73 -31.90 -41.03 -24.07
N SER A 74 -31.01 -41.95 -23.66
CA SER A 74 -31.27 -43.39 -23.67
C SER A 74 -32.39 -43.80 -22.72
N LEU A 75 -32.52 -43.12 -21.57
CA LEU A 75 -33.59 -43.33 -20.59
C LEU A 75 -34.96 -42.83 -21.07
N GLN A 76 -35.01 -41.97 -22.11
CA GLN A 76 -36.28 -41.54 -22.72
C GLN A 76 -36.87 -42.60 -23.66
N ASP A 77 -36.08 -43.58 -24.12
CA ASP A 77 -36.58 -44.68 -24.96
C ASP A 77 -37.55 -45.56 -24.14
N PRO A 78 -38.78 -45.83 -24.64
CA PRO A 78 -39.73 -46.73 -23.98
C PRO A 78 -39.18 -48.12 -23.67
N ARG A 79 -38.20 -48.61 -24.44
CA ARG A 79 -37.54 -49.90 -24.25
C ARG A 79 -36.65 -49.94 -23.01
N SER A 80 -36.21 -48.79 -22.52
CA SER A 80 -35.39 -48.64 -21.31
C SER A 80 -36.21 -48.68 -20.01
N ARG A 81 -37.54 -48.83 -20.10
CA ARG A 81 -38.45 -48.89 -18.93
C ARG A 81 -38.51 -50.28 -18.28
N VAL A 82 -37.90 -51.29 -18.89
CA VAL A 82 -37.78 -52.62 -18.27
C VAL A 82 -36.68 -52.61 -17.21
N PRO A 83 -36.90 -53.23 -16.03
CA PRO A 83 -35.93 -53.18 -14.93
C PRO A 83 -34.51 -53.63 -15.30
N GLU A 84 -34.40 -54.62 -16.19
CA GLU A 84 -33.12 -55.24 -16.59
C GLU A 84 -32.20 -54.26 -17.33
N CYS A 85 -32.77 -53.29 -18.07
CA CYS A 85 -32.04 -52.31 -18.85
C CYS A 85 -32.05 -50.91 -18.19
N GLY A 86 -33.18 -50.53 -17.58
CA GLY A 86 -33.36 -49.20 -16.99
C GLY A 86 -32.62 -49.01 -15.68
N PHE A 87 -32.56 -50.03 -14.81
CA PHE A 87 -31.90 -49.91 -13.51
C PHE A 87 -30.39 -49.64 -13.62
N PRO A 88 -29.62 -50.38 -14.46
CA PRO A 88 -28.20 -50.08 -14.65
C PRO A 88 -27.94 -48.67 -15.19
N MET A 89 -28.78 -48.18 -16.11
CA MET A 89 -28.66 -46.82 -16.67
C MET A 89 -28.97 -45.73 -15.64
N LEU A 90 -29.98 -45.93 -14.79
CA LEU A 90 -30.30 -45.02 -13.70
C LEU A 90 -29.19 -45.00 -12.64
N TRP A 91 -28.64 -46.17 -12.31
CA TRP A 91 -27.51 -46.29 -11.39
C TRP A 91 -26.27 -45.56 -11.93
N GLU A 92 -25.91 -45.79 -13.20
CA GLU A 92 -24.80 -45.10 -13.85
C GLU A 92 -25.02 -43.58 -13.87
N LYS A 93 -26.24 -43.13 -14.18
CA LYS A 93 -26.62 -41.72 -14.12
C LYS A 93 -26.39 -41.13 -12.72
N MET A 94 -26.83 -41.81 -11.67
CA MET A 94 -26.63 -41.35 -10.29
C MET A 94 -25.14 -41.25 -9.94
N GLN A 95 -24.35 -42.26 -10.30
CA GLN A 95 -22.90 -42.24 -10.08
C GLN A 95 -22.20 -41.10 -10.82
N LEU A 96 -22.58 -40.81 -12.07
CA LEU A 96 -22.04 -39.68 -12.82
C LEU A 96 -22.43 -38.33 -12.21
N GLN A 97 -23.67 -38.19 -11.73
CA GLN A 97 -24.10 -36.97 -11.04
C GLN A 97 -23.33 -36.76 -9.73
N GLU A 98 -23.14 -37.82 -8.94
CA GLU A 98 -22.32 -37.76 -7.72
C GLU A 98 -20.87 -37.39 -8.03
N THR A 99 -20.29 -37.98 -9.09
CA THR A 99 -18.91 -37.68 -9.53
C THR A 99 -18.76 -36.22 -9.98
N LEU A 100 -19.72 -35.70 -10.75
CA LEU A 100 -19.70 -34.31 -11.19
C LEU A 100 -19.76 -33.33 -10.01
N VAL A 101 -20.61 -33.58 -9.02
CA VAL A 101 -20.70 -32.76 -7.81
C VAL A 101 -19.38 -32.80 -7.01
N GLN A 102 -18.72 -33.96 -6.93
CA GLN A 102 -17.42 -34.08 -6.26
C GLN A 102 -16.33 -33.29 -7.00
N LEU A 103 -16.28 -33.40 -8.34
CA LEU A 103 -15.32 -32.66 -9.16
C LEU A 103 -15.52 -31.14 -9.07
N GLU A 104 -16.78 -30.70 -9.03
CA GLU A 104 -17.12 -29.28 -8.86
C GLU A 104 -16.61 -28.76 -7.51
N GLN A 105 -16.89 -29.48 -6.42
CA GLN A 105 -16.41 -29.14 -5.07
C GLN A 105 -14.88 -29.14 -4.95
N GLU A 106 -14.22 -30.10 -5.59
CA GLU A 106 -12.76 -30.17 -5.66
C GLU A 106 -12.19 -28.96 -6.40
N HIS A 107 -12.77 -28.63 -7.55
CA HIS A 107 -12.38 -27.47 -8.35
C HIS A 107 -12.55 -26.16 -7.57
N GLU A 108 -13.70 -25.95 -6.92
CA GLU A 108 -13.94 -24.76 -6.09
C GLU A 108 -12.88 -24.61 -4.99
N LEU A 109 -12.54 -25.70 -4.29
CA LEU A 109 -11.54 -25.65 -3.23
C LEU A 109 -10.13 -25.39 -3.78
N LYS A 110 -9.76 -25.98 -4.92
CA LYS A 110 -8.48 -25.72 -5.60
C LYS A 110 -8.38 -24.26 -6.05
N LEU A 111 -9.47 -23.67 -6.51
CA LEU A 111 -9.54 -22.26 -6.88
C LEU A 111 -9.42 -21.35 -5.64
N LEU A 112 -10.08 -21.67 -4.53
CA LEU A 112 -9.91 -20.96 -3.26
C LEU A 112 -8.48 -21.05 -2.73
N LYS A 113 -7.84 -22.21 -2.86
CA LYS A 113 -6.43 -22.40 -2.50
C LYS A 113 -5.52 -21.44 -3.26
N LEU A 114 -5.69 -21.33 -4.58
CA LEU A 114 -4.92 -20.39 -5.41
C LEU A 114 -5.15 -18.95 -4.95
N ARG A 115 -6.41 -18.54 -4.77
CA ARG A 115 -6.77 -17.18 -4.33
C ARG A 115 -6.22 -16.85 -2.95
N TYR A 116 -6.27 -17.81 -2.02
CA TYR A 116 -5.69 -17.65 -0.69
C TYR A 116 -4.17 -17.45 -0.76
N ARG A 117 -3.47 -18.26 -1.58
CA ARG A 117 -2.01 -18.09 -1.79
C ARG A 117 -1.70 -16.67 -2.27
N LYS A 118 -2.46 -16.17 -3.24
CA LYS A 118 -2.33 -14.80 -3.74
C LYS A 118 -2.68 -13.74 -2.70
N SER A 119 -3.65 -14.01 -1.84
CA SER A 119 -3.96 -13.13 -0.70
C SER A 119 -2.76 -12.97 0.24
N ILE A 120 -1.99 -14.04 0.48
CA ILE A 120 -0.75 -13.97 1.28
C ILE A 120 0.35 -13.18 0.55
N GLU A 121 0.52 -13.36 -0.76
CA GLU A 121 1.45 -12.57 -1.57
C GLU A 121 1.12 -11.06 -1.52
N ILE A 122 -0.17 -10.72 -1.56
CA ILE A 122 -0.65 -9.34 -1.38
C ILE A 122 -0.30 -8.83 0.02
N ILE A 123 -0.57 -9.59 1.09
CA ILE A 123 -0.21 -9.18 2.45
C ILE A 123 1.28 -8.89 2.56
N LYS A 124 2.15 -9.78 2.05
CA LYS A 124 3.61 -9.60 2.04
C LYS A 124 3.99 -8.25 1.42
N MET A 125 3.38 -7.95 0.28
CA MET A 125 3.67 -6.74 -0.47
C MET A 125 3.13 -5.46 0.20
N LEU A 126 1.90 -5.50 0.71
CA LEU A 126 1.32 -4.40 1.49
C LEU A 126 2.19 -4.08 2.70
N TYR A 127 2.69 -5.12 3.37
CA TYR A 127 3.56 -4.96 4.52
C TYR A 127 4.87 -4.24 4.16
N GLU A 128 5.52 -4.57 3.04
CA GLU A 128 6.71 -3.83 2.57
C GLU A 128 6.41 -2.35 2.30
N LYS A 129 5.24 -2.03 1.73
CA LYS A 129 4.83 -0.64 1.49
C LYS A 129 4.60 0.12 2.79
N VAL A 130 3.93 -0.51 3.75
CA VAL A 130 3.72 0.08 5.09
C VAL A 130 5.05 0.32 5.80
N LEU A 131 6.03 -0.60 5.68
CA LEU A 131 7.38 -0.42 6.23
C LEU A 131 8.15 0.71 5.53
N SER A 132 8.07 0.80 4.21
CA SER A 132 8.69 1.89 3.44
C SER A 132 8.13 3.25 3.87
N MET A 133 6.81 3.32 4.08
CA MET A 133 6.14 4.52 4.58
C MET A 133 6.49 4.82 6.04
N ASP A 134 6.66 3.80 6.89
CA ASP A 134 7.10 3.95 8.29
C ASP A 134 8.49 4.57 8.37
N HIS A 135 9.43 4.04 7.58
CA HIS A 135 10.77 4.61 7.45
C HIS A 135 10.68 6.06 6.97
N HIS A 136 9.85 6.33 5.96
CA HIS A 136 9.72 7.68 5.41
C HIS A 136 9.18 8.68 6.43
N LEU A 137 8.05 8.37 7.07
CA LEU A 137 7.41 9.22 8.10
C LEU A 137 8.31 9.40 9.33
N SER A 138 9.13 8.41 9.67
CA SER A 138 10.11 8.51 10.75
C SER A 138 11.38 9.27 10.35
N SER A 139 11.76 9.21 9.06
CA SER A 139 12.95 9.88 8.51
C SER A 139 12.76 11.37 8.24
N LEU A 140 11.51 11.85 8.23
CA LEU A 140 11.20 13.27 8.14
C LEU A 140 11.82 14.01 9.34
N LYS A 141 13.08 14.44 9.14
CA LYS A 141 13.86 15.38 9.97
C LYS A 141 13.04 16.63 10.34
N ALA A 142 12.01 16.90 9.54
CA ALA A 142 10.93 17.84 9.75
C ALA A 142 10.42 17.89 11.21
N GLN A 143 10.22 16.78 11.92
CA GLN A 143 9.54 16.87 13.22
C GLN A 143 10.33 17.67 14.28
N GLN A 144 11.63 17.46 14.45
CA GLN A 144 12.42 18.28 15.38
C GLN A 144 12.76 19.66 14.79
N GLY A 145 12.96 19.73 13.47
CA GLY A 145 13.29 20.97 12.76
C GLY A 145 12.15 22.00 12.74
N LEU A 146 10.88 21.57 12.61
CA LEU A 146 9.74 22.49 12.46
C LEU A 146 9.49 23.37 13.69
N SER A 147 9.60 22.78 14.88
CA SER A 147 9.50 23.54 16.13
C SER A 147 10.64 24.56 16.27
N ASN A 148 11.80 24.28 15.66
CA ASN A 148 12.93 25.18 15.68
C ASN A 148 12.80 26.31 14.65
N LEU A 149 12.22 26.03 13.48
CA LEU A 149 11.95 27.00 12.42
C LEU A 149 11.00 28.12 12.88
N SER A 150 10.03 27.80 13.74
CA SER A 150 9.08 28.79 14.23
C SER A 150 9.57 29.60 15.45
N ASN A 151 10.80 29.36 15.90
CA ASN A 151 11.38 30.03 17.06
C ASN A 151 12.43 31.08 16.65
N PRO A 152 12.19 32.38 16.87
CA PRO A 152 13.14 33.44 16.50
C PRO A 152 14.47 33.33 17.24
N HIS A 153 14.52 32.65 18.39
CA HIS A 153 15.77 32.40 19.11
C HIS A 153 16.69 31.38 18.44
N ASN A 154 16.30 30.75 17.34
CA ASN A 154 17.19 29.88 16.58
C ASN A 154 17.98 30.62 15.49
N TYR A 155 17.75 31.92 15.32
CA TYR A 155 18.40 32.74 14.30
C TYR A 155 19.50 33.61 14.93
N PRO A 156 20.75 33.55 14.43
CA PRO A 156 21.86 34.31 14.98
C PRO A 156 21.63 35.83 14.87
N GLU A 157 21.06 36.30 13.76
CA GLU A 157 20.74 37.71 13.53
C GLU A 157 19.76 38.24 14.60
N PHE A 158 18.80 37.41 15.00
CA PHE A 158 17.86 37.75 16.06
C PHE A 158 18.53 37.76 17.44
N LYS A 159 19.42 36.80 17.73
CA LYS A 159 20.15 36.74 19.02
C LYS A 159 21.04 37.96 19.22
N GLU A 160 21.78 38.34 18.19
CA GLU A 160 22.70 39.49 18.24
C GLU A 160 21.94 40.78 18.57
N VAL A 161 20.83 41.02 17.86
CA VAL A 161 19.98 42.19 18.10
C VAL A 161 19.30 42.12 19.46
N LYS A 162 18.78 40.95 19.86
CA LYS A 162 18.16 40.75 21.17
C LYS A 162 19.12 41.14 22.30
N ASN A 163 20.37 40.71 22.24
CA ASN A 163 21.38 41.04 23.24
C ASN A 163 21.64 42.56 23.32
N ILE A 164 21.71 43.23 22.16
CA ILE A 164 21.89 44.69 22.09
C ILE A 164 20.67 45.41 22.71
N VAL A 165 19.45 44.95 22.42
CA VAL A 165 18.21 45.51 22.98
C VAL A 165 18.12 45.27 24.48
N GLU A 166 18.41 44.05 24.95
CA GLU A 166 18.37 43.68 26.37
C GLU A 166 19.37 44.51 27.19
N GLU A 167 20.61 44.66 26.71
CA GLU A 167 21.59 45.52 27.39
C GLU A 167 21.11 46.96 27.50
N ARG A 168 20.50 47.51 26.44
CA ARG A 168 20.03 48.90 26.41
C ARG A 168 18.79 49.10 27.27
N MET A 169 17.85 48.16 27.28
CA MET A 169 16.66 48.20 28.12
C MET A 169 17.02 48.06 29.60
N LYS A 170 18.00 47.20 29.93
CA LYS A 170 18.58 47.11 31.27
C LYS A 170 19.22 48.43 31.69
N ARG A 171 19.98 49.09 30.80
CA ARG A 171 20.61 50.40 31.09
C ARG A 171 19.61 51.55 31.23
N LYS A 172 18.56 51.62 30.39
CA LYS A 172 17.59 52.73 30.39
C LYS A 172 16.41 52.56 31.37
N PHE A 173 15.91 51.34 31.55
CA PHE A 173 14.68 51.07 32.29
C PHE A 173 14.84 50.06 33.42
N ASN A 174 16.05 49.53 33.64
CA ASN A 174 16.33 48.45 34.61
C ASN A 174 15.40 47.22 34.44
N PHE A 175 14.94 46.96 33.22
CA PHE A 175 14.05 45.85 32.90
C PHE A 175 14.84 44.67 32.32
N GLN A 176 14.55 43.46 32.78
CA GLN A 176 15.00 42.21 32.18
C GLN A 176 13.79 41.38 31.78
N MET A 177 13.79 40.85 30.57
CA MET A 177 12.71 39.99 30.10
C MET A 177 12.74 38.66 30.87
N PRO A 178 11.65 38.26 31.55
CA PRO A 178 11.54 36.95 32.18
C PRO A 178 11.74 35.82 31.18
N ALA A 179 12.43 34.74 31.59
CA ALA A 179 12.76 33.60 30.71
C ALA A 179 11.53 32.97 30.03
N LEU A 180 10.37 32.94 30.70
CA LEU A 180 9.11 32.43 30.13
C LEU A 180 8.59 33.25 28.95
N LEU A 181 8.89 34.56 28.90
CA LEU A 181 8.46 35.44 27.82
C LEU A 181 9.42 35.43 26.64
N GLN A 182 10.67 35.00 26.86
CA GLN A 182 11.68 34.89 25.81
C GLN A 182 11.31 33.78 24.82
N SER A 183 10.83 32.62 25.29
CA SER A 183 10.48 31.50 24.40
C SER A 183 9.24 31.74 23.51
N ASN A 184 8.47 32.81 23.73
CA ASN A 184 7.29 33.12 22.93
C ASN A 184 7.67 34.01 21.73
N PRO A 185 7.41 33.57 20.48
CA PRO A 185 7.79 34.31 19.28
C PRO A 185 7.10 35.68 19.18
N TYR A 186 5.85 35.80 19.61
CA TYR A 186 5.08 37.06 19.57
C TYR A 186 5.63 38.09 20.57
N ILE A 187 6.01 37.64 21.75
CA ILE A 187 6.52 38.52 22.82
C ILE A 187 7.95 38.95 22.52
N SER A 188 8.76 38.04 21.99
CA SER A 188 10.08 38.35 21.44
C SER A 188 10.00 39.37 20.30
N ALA A 189 9.00 39.27 19.41
CA ALA A 189 8.78 40.26 18.36
C ALA A 189 8.43 41.65 18.91
N ALA A 190 7.46 41.72 19.83
CA ALA A 190 7.02 42.97 20.44
C ALA A 190 8.18 43.67 21.19
N PHE A 191 8.98 42.91 21.93
CA PHE A 191 10.13 43.45 22.66
C PHE A 191 11.21 44.01 21.74
N SER A 192 11.52 43.32 20.65
CA SER A 192 12.47 43.80 19.65
C SER A 192 12.00 45.10 18.99
N ILE A 193 10.71 45.22 18.63
CA ILE A 193 10.13 46.44 18.05
C ILE A 193 10.24 47.62 19.01
N VAL A 194 9.85 47.43 20.27
CA VAL A 194 9.95 48.48 21.32
C VAL A 194 11.42 48.86 21.56
N GLY A 195 12.31 47.87 21.58
CA GLY A 195 13.75 48.07 21.70
C GLY A 195 14.35 48.93 20.59
N PHE A 196 13.92 48.72 19.34
CA PHE A 196 14.37 49.49 18.19
C PHE A 196 13.89 50.94 18.21
N ALA A 197 12.65 51.18 18.64
CA ALA A 197 12.05 52.52 18.73
C ALA A 197 12.73 53.39 19.80
N VAL A 198 13.22 52.78 20.88
CA VAL A 198 13.83 53.50 22.01
C VAL A 198 15.36 53.59 21.91
N GLY A 199 15.99 52.84 20.99
CA GLY A 199 17.44 52.77 20.82
C GLY A 199 18.01 53.82 19.84
N GLY A 200 19.00 54.60 20.26
CA GLY A 200 19.83 55.44 19.37
C GLY A 200 21.04 54.68 18.81
N GLY A 201 21.43 54.93 17.56
CA GLY A 201 22.58 54.33 16.86
C GLY A 201 22.75 54.89 15.43
N GLU A 202 23.88 54.60 14.77
CA GLU A 202 24.17 55.03 13.39
C GLU A 202 23.13 54.50 12.38
N GLU A 203 22.65 55.38 11.52
CA GLU A 203 21.39 55.21 10.79
C GLU A 203 21.42 54.10 9.73
N LYS A 204 22.61 53.79 9.18
CA LYS A 204 22.77 52.91 8.01
C LYS A 204 22.89 51.43 8.39
N GLU A 205 23.78 51.06 9.29
CA GLU A 205 23.91 49.69 9.82
C GLU A 205 22.68 49.26 10.63
N LYS A 206 22.02 50.24 11.27
CA LYS A 206 20.76 50.01 12.00
C LYS A 206 19.62 49.65 11.05
N LYS A 207 19.54 50.23 9.84
CA LYS A 207 18.49 49.87 8.87
C LYS A 207 18.63 48.45 8.35
N GLU A 208 19.83 48.03 7.97
CA GLU A 208 20.07 46.67 7.43
C GLU A 208 19.81 45.59 8.49
N SER A 209 20.24 45.81 9.73
CA SER A 209 19.98 44.88 10.84
C SER A 209 18.50 44.83 11.24
N ILE A 210 17.78 45.96 11.18
CA ILE A 210 16.32 46.00 11.38
C ILE A 210 15.60 45.21 10.29
N GLU A 211 15.98 45.35 9.02
CA GLU A 211 15.35 44.62 7.91
C GLU A 211 15.53 43.09 8.05
N LYS A 212 16.74 42.63 8.38
CA LYS A 212 17.00 41.19 8.62
C LYS A 212 16.18 40.66 9.79
N VAL A 213 16.12 41.39 10.90
CA VAL A 213 15.33 40.99 12.08
C VAL A 213 13.82 41.06 11.80
N ALA A 214 13.36 42.05 11.02
CA ALA A 214 11.97 42.13 10.59
C ALA A 214 11.58 40.90 9.76
N CYS A 215 12.44 40.44 8.86
CA CYS A 215 12.24 39.21 8.10
C CYS A 215 12.19 37.95 8.98
N VAL A 216 13.09 37.82 9.95
CA VAL A 216 13.07 36.68 10.90
C VAL A 216 11.79 36.70 11.75
N LEU A 217 11.40 37.87 12.25
CA LEU A 217 10.20 38.01 13.07
C LEU A 217 8.92 37.77 12.27
N ASP A 218 8.82 38.31 11.05
CA ASP A 218 7.67 38.07 10.16
C ASP A 218 7.53 36.58 9.84
N PHE A 219 8.63 35.93 9.43
CA PHE A 219 8.65 34.49 9.17
C PHE A 219 8.20 33.70 10.40
N THR A 220 8.89 33.88 11.54
CA THR A 220 8.64 33.07 12.73
C THR A 220 7.24 33.27 13.29
N VAL A 221 6.71 34.51 13.30
CA VAL A 221 5.37 34.81 13.80
C VAL A 221 4.27 34.28 12.88
N ARG A 222 4.40 34.47 11.57
CA ARG A 222 3.39 33.99 10.60
C ARG A 222 3.41 32.48 10.49
N MET A 223 4.60 31.89 10.44
CA MET A 223 4.77 30.46 10.22
C MET A 223 4.65 29.63 11.50
N HIS A 224 4.56 30.26 12.68
CA HIS A 224 4.46 29.50 13.93
C HIS A 224 3.28 28.54 13.96
N ASN A 225 2.07 29.04 13.68
CA ASN A 225 0.86 28.21 13.72
C ASN A 225 0.87 27.21 12.57
N ASP A 226 1.27 27.64 11.38
CA ASP A 226 1.28 26.84 10.17
C ASP A 226 2.28 25.66 10.24
N LEU A 227 3.49 25.89 10.73
CA LEU A 227 4.47 24.82 10.96
C LEU A 227 4.02 23.90 12.10
N ASN A 228 3.36 24.42 13.13
CA ASN A 228 2.77 23.56 14.18
C ASN A 228 1.68 22.64 13.60
N VAL A 229 0.84 23.13 12.69
CA VAL A 229 -0.17 22.29 12.00
C VAL A 229 0.50 21.16 11.23
N ILE A 230 1.52 21.47 10.42
CA ILE A 230 2.28 20.45 9.68
C ILE A 230 2.91 19.44 10.65
N TYR A 231 3.48 19.91 11.75
CA TYR A 231 4.11 19.06 12.76
C TYR A 231 3.13 18.05 13.38
N TYR A 232 2.00 18.52 13.91
CA TYR A 232 1.03 17.66 14.59
C TYR A 232 0.34 16.70 13.62
N GLU A 233 0.00 17.16 12.41
CA GLU A 233 -0.66 16.31 11.40
C GLU A 233 0.30 15.25 10.84
N THR A 234 1.59 15.57 10.69
CA THR A 234 2.62 14.56 10.37
C THR A 234 2.75 13.53 11.50
N GLY A 235 2.65 13.97 12.76
CA GLY A 235 2.60 13.08 13.93
C GLY A 235 1.42 12.11 13.88
N TYR A 236 0.23 12.61 13.55
CA TYR A 236 -0.98 11.81 13.35
C TYR A 236 -0.79 10.77 12.23
N LEU A 237 -0.24 11.15 11.08
CA LEU A 237 0.03 10.23 9.98
C LEU A 237 1.00 9.11 10.38
N ARG A 238 2.02 9.42 11.17
CA ARG A 238 2.97 8.42 11.70
C ARG A 238 2.27 7.39 12.58
N GLU A 239 1.42 7.84 13.50
CA GLU A 239 0.68 6.95 14.39
C GLU A 239 -0.35 6.09 13.63
N ALA A 240 -1.03 6.68 12.65
CA ALA A 240 -1.94 5.96 11.77
C ALA A 240 -1.21 4.89 10.94
N ASN A 241 -0.01 5.18 10.43
CA ASN A 241 0.82 4.18 9.72
C ASN A 241 1.25 3.03 10.65
N LEU A 242 1.65 3.33 11.88
CA LEU A 242 1.99 2.30 12.88
C LEU A 242 0.77 1.42 13.22
N THR A 243 -0.43 2.00 13.24
CA THR A 243 -1.67 1.24 13.42
C THR A 243 -1.94 0.33 12.23
N LEU A 244 -1.80 0.86 11.01
CA LEU A 244 -1.94 0.09 9.76
C LEU A 244 -0.95 -1.09 9.70
N LYS A 245 0.28 -0.90 10.18
CA LYS A 245 1.29 -1.95 10.32
C LYS A 245 0.82 -3.07 11.24
N LYS A 246 0.36 -2.73 12.45
CA LYS A 246 -0.14 -3.70 13.43
C LYS A 246 -1.37 -4.45 12.91
N GLU A 247 -2.28 -3.76 12.23
CA GLU A 247 -3.43 -4.38 11.59
C GLU A 247 -3.01 -5.37 10.48
N CYS A 248 -1.97 -5.05 9.71
CA CYS A 248 -1.41 -5.96 8.69
C CYS A 248 -0.82 -7.24 9.33
N GLU A 249 -0.06 -7.09 10.41
CA GLU A 249 0.51 -8.23 11.16
C GLU A 249 -0.58 -9.11 11.77
N ALA A 250 -1.65 -8.51 12.31
CA ALA A 250 -2.81 -9.22 12.84
C ALA A 250 -3.59 -9.95 11.73
N LEU A 251 -3.79 -9.31 10.58
CA LEU A 251 -4.42 -9.91 9.40
C LEU A 251 -3.66 -11.17 8.96
N PHE A 252 -2.33 -11.07 8.82
CA PHE A 252 -1.50 -12.22 8.48
C PHE A 252 -1.68 -13.36 9.49
N SER A 253 -1.61 -13.06 10.79
CA SER A 253 -1.78 -14.07 11.83
C SER A 253 -3.15 -14.75 11.77
N ASP A 254 -4.21 -13.99 11.50
CA ASP A 254 -5.57 -14.51 11.36
C ASP A 254 -5.73 -15.44 10.14
N CYS A 255 -5.14 -15.07 9.00
CA CYS A 255 -5.14 -15.90 7.80
C CYS A 255 -4.30 -17.16 8.03
N ALA A 256 -3.05 -17.01 8.45
CA ALA A 256 -2.09 -18.10 8.58
C ALA A 256 -2.52 -19.16 9.62
N ARG A 257 -3.22 -18.74 10.67
CA ARG A 257 -3.79 -19.65 11.67
C ARG A 257 -4.82 -20.62 11.08
N GLN A 258 -5.53 -20.25 10.02
CA GLN A 258 -6.52 -21.13 9.39
C GLN A 258 -5.91 -22.42 8.83
N VAL A 259 -4.66 -22.32 8.34
CA VAL A 259 -3.88 -23.45 7.81
C VAL A 259 -2.91 -24.03 8.86
N GLY A 260 -2.97 -23.56 10.10
CA GLY A 260 -2.13 -24.02 11.21
C GLY A 260 -0.75 -23.38 11.31
N TYR A 261 -0.47 -22.31 10.55
CA TYR A 261 0.78 -21.58 10.63
C TYR A 261 0.73 -20.53 11.76
N THR A 262 1.66 -20.61 12.71
CA THR A 262 1.63 -19.81 13.95
C THR A 262 2.73 -18.75 14.05
N ILE A 263 3.67 -18.71 13.10
CA ILE A 263 4.79 -17.78 13.13
C ILE A 263 4.29 -16.37 12.75
N PRO A 264 4.68 -15.30 13.46
CA PRO A 264 4.27 -13.93 13.12
C PRO A 264 4.82 -13.45 11.77
N LEU A 265 4.16 -12.45 11.18
CA LEU A 265 4.53 -11.89 9.88
C LEU A 265 6.00 -11.43 9.82
N ILE A 266 6.46 -10.72 10.85
CA ILE A 266 7.84 -10.22 10.95
C ILE A 266 8.83 -11.40 10.86
N SER A 267 8.63 -12.43 11.68
CA SER A 267 9.53 -13.59 11.70
C SER A 267 9.47 -14.37 10.39
N CYS A 268 8.28 -14.58 9.83
CA CYS A 268 8.10 -15.25 8.52
C CYS A 268 8.83 -14.49 7.40
N ARG A 269 8.78 -13.16 7.41
CA ARG A 269 9.50 -12.30 6.47
C ARG A 269 11.00 -12.41 6.66
N ASP A 270 11.48 -12.30 7.89
CA ASP A 270 12.93 -12.25 8.19
C ASP A 270 13.61 -13.60 7.91
N SER A 271 12.89 -14.73 8.07
CA SER A 271 13.38 -16.07 7.78
C SER A 271 12.98 -16.62 6.41
N ASP A 272 12.27 -15.84 5.60
CA ASP A 272 11.72 -16.22 4.29
C ASP A 272 10.91 -17.54 4.30
N ASP A 273 10.10 -17.76 5.34
CA ASP A 273 9.41 -19.04 5.62
C ASP A 273 8.06 -19.19 4.88
N TRP A 274 7.92 -18.55 3.72
CA TRP A 274 6.68 -18.53 2.93
C TRP A 274 6.34 -19.91 2.35
N GLU A 275 7.35 -20.66 1.89
CA GLU A 275 7.16 -21.99 1.31
C GLU A 275 6.59 -22.98 2.32
N ARG A 276 6.97 -22.85 3.59
CA ARG A 276 6.38 -23.66 4.66
C ARG A 276 4.90 -23.35 4.84
N LEU A 277 4.50 -22.08 4.81
CA LEU A 277 3.10 -21.67 4.87
C LEU A 277 2.31 -22.27 3.69
N TYR A 278 2.88 -22.21 2.48
CA TYR A 278 2.25 -22.79 1.28
C TYR A 278 2.14 -24.32 1.37
N GLY A 279 3.17 -25.01 1.88
CA GLY A 279 3.09 -26.45 2.14
C GLY A 279 2.03 -26.81 3.19
N MET A 280 1.83 -25.98 4.22
CA MET A 280 0.75 -26.19 5.20
C MET A 280 -0.64 -25.97 4.57
N LEU A 281 -0.78 -25.01 3.65
CA LEU A 281 -1.98 -24.83 2.85
C LEU A 281 -2.25 -26.05 1.95
N ASP A 282 -1.23 -26.61 1.31
CA ASP A 282 -1.35 -27.82 0.48
C ASP A 282 -1.89 -28.98 1.32
N VAL A 283 -1.27 -29.25 2.47
CA VAL A 283 -1.70 -30.30 3.40
C VAL A 283 -3.12 -30.05 3.91
N TYR A 284 -3.47 -28.80 4.20
CA TYR A 284 -4.80 -28.42 4.66
C TYR A 284 -5.89 -28.74 3.62
N VAL A 285 -5.64 -28.41 2.35
CA VAL A 285 -6.56 -28.67 1.23
C VAL A 285 -6.63 -30.15 0.90
N SER A 286 -5.49 -30.84 0.77
CA SER A 286 -5.46 -32.29 0.50
C SER A 286 -6.17 -33.11 1.59
N LYS A 287 -6.09 -32.67 2.85
CA LYS A 287 -6.86 -33.27 3.94
C LYS A 287 -8.37 -33.06 3.78
N ALA A 288 -8.80 -31.89 3.33
CA ALA A 288 -10.22 -31.59 3.10
C ALA A 288 -10.78 -32.38 1.89
N LEU A 289 -9.96 -32.62 0.87
CA LEU A 289 -10.29 -33.45 -0.30
C LEU A 289 -10.22 -34.96 -0.04
N GLY A 290 -9.76 -35.39 1.14
CA GLY A 290 -9.63 -36.82 1.46
C GLY A 290 -8.47 -37.54 0.76
N GLU A 291 -7.56 -36.79 0.12
CA GLU A 291 -6.35 -37.31 -0.53
C GLU A 291 -5.34 -37.88 0.47
N ILE A 292 -5.38 -37.40 1.72
CA ILE A 292 -4.54 -37.87 2.82
C ILE A 292 -5.36 -38.81 3.71
N PRO A 293 -5.10 -40.13 3.72
CA PRO A 293 -5.84 -41.08 4.54
C PRO A 293 -5.56 -40.88 6.03
N ALA A 294 -6.61 -40.82 6.83
CA ALA A 294 -6.51 -40.66 8.29
C ALA A 294 -6.03 -41.94 9.03
N ASN A 295 -5.90 -43.08 8.33
CA ASN A 295 -5.42 -44.35 8.89
C ASN A 295 -4.81 -45.30 7.84
N THR A 296 -3.91 -46.16 8.29
CA THR A 296 -2.92 -47.03 7.60
C THR A 296 -3.42 -48.09 6.61
N ASN A 297 -4.61 -47.97 6.02
CA ASN A 297 -5.14 -48.99 5.09
C ASN A 297 -5.20 -48.58 3.61
N GLY A 298 -4.51 -47.51 3.21
CA GLY A 298 -4.18 -47.24 1.79
C GLY A 298 -5.35 -46.97 0.84
N MET A 299 -6.59 -46.84 1.34
CA MET A 299 -7.76 -46.48 0.52
C MET A 299 -8.08 -44.99 0.70
N PRO A 300 -8.26 -44.23 -0.40
CA PRO A 300 -8.83 -42.89 -0.35
C PRO A 300 -10.20 -42.96 0.33
N THR A 301 -10.37 -42.22 1.42
CA THR A 301 -11.67 -42.05 2.07
C THR A 301 -12.43 -40.93 1.36
N LEU A 302 -13.74 -41.09 1.15
CA LEU A 302 -14.57 -39.99 0.63
C LEU A 302 -14.29 -38.68 1.40
N PRO A 303 -14.28 -37.52 0.72
CA PRO A 303 -14.11 -36.23 1.38
C PRO A 303 -15.13 -36.08 2.51
N ASP A 304 -14.67 -35.80 3.74
CA ASP A 304 -15.60 -35.49 4.84
C ASP A 304 -16.28 -34.14 4.53
N PRO A 305 -17.61 -34.11 4.31
CA PRO A 305 -18.31 -32.88 3.94
C PRO A 305 -18.12 -31.75 4.96
N ARG A 306 -17.87 -32.09 6.22
CA ARG A 306 -17.62 -31.10 7.29
C ARG A 306 -16.25 -30.47 7.17
N LEU A 307 -15.23 -31.24 6.81
CA LEU A 307 -13.87 -30.73 6.62
C LEU A 307 -13.79 -29.87 5.36
N LEU A 308 -14.43 -30.33 4.28
CA LEU A 308 -14.56 -29.57 3.04
C LEU A 308 -15.24 -28.21 3.28
N GLY A 309 -16.45 -28.21 3.85
CA GLY A 309 -17.18 -26.96 4.13
C GLY A 309 -16.40 -26.01 5.05
N ARG A 310 -15.68 -26.54 6.05
CA ARG A 310 -14.82 -25.74 6.92
C ARG A 310 -13.64 -25.13 6.17
N ALA A 311 -12.98 -25.91 5.30
CA ALA A 311 -11.86 -25.43 4.51
C ALA A 311 -12.29 -24.29 3.56
N THR A 312 -13.36 -24.51 2.80
CA THR A 312 -13.97 -23.51 1.91
C THR A 312 -14.26 -22.21 2.68
N THR A 313 -14.96 -22.33 3.80
CA THR A 313 -15.35 -21.18 4.64
C THR A 313 -14.14 -20.42 5.18
N ASN A 314 -13.16 -21.14 5.73
CA ASN A 314 -11.96 -20.54 6.32
C ASN A 314 -11.09 -19.79 5.29
N LEU A 315 -10.91 -20.40 4.11
CA LEU A 315 -10.14 -19.78 3.03
C LEU A 315 -10.86 -18.55 2.49
N GLN A 316 -12.17 -18.65 2.25
CA GLN A 316 -12.98 -17.52 1.79
C GLN A 316 -12.95 -16.34 2.77
N PHE A 317 -13.15 -16.58 4.07
CA PHE A 317 -13.08 -15.51 5.08
C PHE A 317 -11.71 -14.85 5.14
N SER A 318 -10.64 -15.60 4.91
CA SER A 318 -9.29 -15.04 4.87
C SER A 318 -9.12 -14.12 3.67
N ILE A 319 -9.61 -14.53 2.50
CA ILE A 319 -9.60 -13.73 1.27
C ILE A 319 -10.41 -12.43 1.46
N ASP A 320 -11.61 -12.52 2.04
CA ASP A 320 -12.48 -11.37 2.30
C ASP A 320 -11.82 -10.32 3.19
N ARG A 321 -11.13 -10.77 4.24
CA ARG A 321 -10.40 -9.89 5.17
C ARG A 321 -9.24 -9.18 4.49
N VAL A 322 -8.55 -9.84 3.58
CA VAL A 322 -7.49 -9.22 2.78
C VAL A 322 -8.09 -8.15 1.87
N GLY A 323 -9.22 -8.43 1.22
CA GLY A 323 -9.99 -7.44 0.46
C GLY A 323 -10.34 -6.18 1.27
N SER A 324 -10.87 -6.36 2.48
CA SER A 324 -11.18 -5.24 3.37
C SER A 324 -9.94 -4.43 3.79
N PHE A 325 -8.81 -5.11 4.04
CA PHE A 325 -7.56 -4.45 4.40
C PHE A 325 -6.94 -3.66 3.24
N ILE A 326 -7.05 -4.17 2.01
CA ILE A 326 -6.69 -3.45 0.79
C ILE A 326 -7.41 -2.09 0.74
N ASP A 327 -8.72 -2.08 0.97
CA ASP A 327 -9.52 -0.85 0.95
C ASP A 327 -9.07 0.13 2.05
N LYS A 328 -8.78 -0.38 3.25
CA LYS A 328 -8.22 0.42 4.36
C LYS A 328 -6.87 1.05 4.01
N TYR A 329 -5.93 0.26 3.49
CA TYR A 329 -4.62 0.75 3.05
C TYR A 329 -4.78 1.83 1.97
N SER A 330 -5.63 1.57 0.98
CA SER A 330 -5.95 2.48 -0.12
C SER A 330 -6.47 3.83 0.38
N ASN A 331 -7.37 3.80 1.35
CA ASN A 331 -7.92 4.99 1.99
C ASN A 331 -6.84 5.76 2.75
N PHE A 332 -5.97 5.06 3.48
CA PHE A 332 -4.86 5.68 4.20
C PHE A 332 -3.90 6.41 3.25
N VAL A 333 -3.49 5.76 2.14
CA VAL A 333 -2.61 6.37 1.14
C VAL A 333 -3.26 7.60 0.51
N SER A 334 -4.55 7.52 0.19
CA SER A 334 -5.29 8.64 -0.41
C SER A 334 -5.40 9.82 0.56
N GLN A 335 -5.71 9.56 1.84
CA GLN A 335 -5.72 10.58 2.88
C GLN A 335 -4.33 11.19 3.09
N GLY A 336 -3.29 10.37 3.18
CA GLY A 336 -1.90 10.84 3.28
C GLY A 336 -1.52 11.80 2.14
N GLY A 337 -1.89 11.48 0.90
CA GLY A 337 -1.71 12.39 -0.24
C GLY A 337 -2.41 13.74 -0.05
N GLU A 338 -3.63 13.77 0.47
CA GLU A 338 -4.35 15.03 0.75
C GLU A 338 -3.71 15.84 1.89
N TYR A 339 -3.18 15.20 2.93
CA TYR A 339 -2.41 15.88 3.97
C TYR A 339 -1.15 16.55 3.40
N TYR A 340 -0.38 15.86 2.55
CA TYR A 340 0.81 16.47 1.95
C TYR A 340 0.48 17.58 0.94
N LYS A 341 -0.65 17.48 0.22
CA LYS A 341 -1.16 18.63 -0.58
C LYS A 341 -1.48 19.83 0.31
N LYS A 342 -2.09 19.59 1.48
CA LYS A 342 -2.36 20.63 2.47
C LYS A 342 -1.05 21.23 3.00
N PHE A 343 -0.06 20.41 3.34
CA PHE A 343 1.25 20.88 3.81
C PHE A 343 1.97 21.74 2.75
N SER A 344 1.93 21.33 1.48
CA SER A 344 2.53 22.09 0.37
C SER A 344 1.86 23.47 0.24
N LYS A 345 0.53 23.54 0.34
CA LYS A 345 -0.21 24.82 0.36
C LYS A 345 0.16 25.70 1.56
N ILE A 346 0.23 25.12 2.76
CA ILE A 346 0.60 25.85 3.98
C ILE A 346 2.03 26.43 3.85
N ALA A 347 3.00 25.60 3.44
CA ALA A 347 4.38 26.03 3.27
C ALA A 347 4.56 27.03 2.11
N GLY A 348 3.68 26.99 1.10
CA GLY A 348 3.67 27.94 -0.02
C GLY A 348 3.01 29.29 0.28
N ASN A 349 2.26 29.43 1.38
CA ASN A 349 1.50 30.64 1.69
C ASN A 349 2.30 31.74 2.40
N TYR A 350 3.63 31.59 2.55
CA TYR A 350 4.46 32.65 3.14
C TYR A 350 4.60 33.84 2.18
N GLU A 351 3.78 34.86 2.40
CA GLU A 351 3.65 36.05 1.51
C GLU A 351 4.97 36.76 1.24
N ASN A 352 5.86 36.87 2.25
CA ASN A 352 7.09 37.63 2.18
C ASN A 352 8.31 36.80 1.74
N GLU A 353 8.11 35.61 1.17
CA GLU A 353 9.19 34.70 0.75
C GLU A 353 10.20 35.38 -0.17
N LYS A 354 9.73 36.14 -1.17
CA LYS A 354 10.59 36.84 -2.13
C LYS A 354 11.41 37.96 -1.49
N THR A 355 10.79 38.70 -0.57
CA THR A 355 11.42 39.84 0.12
C THR A 355 12.46 39.37 1.13
N CYS A 356 12.19 38.26 1.82
CA CYS A 356 13.03 37.72 2.89
C CYS A 356 13.90 36.52 2.45
N ALA A 357 14.04 36.28 1.15
CA ALA A 357 14.69 35.08 0.61
C ALA A 357 16.13 34.85 1.12
N ALA A 358 16.86 35.94 1.39
CA ALA A 358 18.23 35.89 1.90
C ALA A 358 18.34 35.55 3.40
N THR A 359 17.25 35.71 4.17
CA THR A 359 17.21 35.50 5.62
C THR A 359 16.40 34.26 6.00
N LEU A 360 15.70 33.66 5.03
CA LEU A 360 14.97 32.42 5.24
C LEU A 360 15.93 31.26 5.49
N PRO A 361 15.63 30.40 6.48
CA PRO A 361 16.49 29.27 6.82
C PRO A 361 16.44 28.23 5.71
N ASP A 362 17.58 27.63 5.37
CA ASP A 362 17.65 26.57 4.36
C ASP A 362 16.82 25.33 4.75
N GLN A 363 16.63 25.12 6.05
CA GLN A 363 15.72 24.10 6.60
C GLN A 363 14.26 24.28 6.11
N PHE A 364 13.79 25.51 5.87
CA PHE A 364 12.44 25.75 5.36
C PHE A 364 12.34 25.40 3.87
N LYS A 365 13.39 25.68 3.07
CA LYS A 365 13.47 25.23 1.67
C LYS A 365 13.51 23.71 1.59
N GLN A 366 14.30 23.08 2.46
CA GLN A 366 14.36 21.63 2.57
C GLN A 366 12.99 21.04 2.93
N LEU A 367 12.27 21.63 3.90
CA LEU A 367 10.92 21.19 4.24
C LEU A 367 9.97 21.22 3.03
N LYS A 368 9.98 22.29 2.23
CA LYS A 368 9.15 22.38 1.01
C LYS A 368 9.48 21.25 0.03
N ASN A 369 10.77 21.01 -0.22
CA ASN A 369 11.21 19.92 -1.09
C ASN A 369 10.82 18.54 -0.54
N ASP A 370 11.00 18.31 0.76
CA ASP A 370 10.64 17.05 1.43
C ASP A 370 9.13 16.79 1.33
N ILE A 371 8.30 17.84 1.48
CA ILE A 371 6.84 17.76 1.31
C ILE A 371 6.47 17.36 -0.12
N ASP A 372 7.08 18.00 -1.12
CA ASP A 372 6.76 17.74 -2.52
C ASP A 372 7.23 16.35 -2.96
N GLU A 373 8.44 15.93 -2.56
CA GLU A 373 8.94 14.56 -2.80
C GLU A 373 8.03 13.52 -2.12
N THR A 374 7.55 13.83 -0.91
CA THR A 374 6.63 12.92 -0.21
C THR A 374 5.28 12.83 -0.89
N LEU A 375 4.73 13.97 -1.34
CA LEU A 375 3.50 14.01 -2.11
C LEU A 375 3.61 13.17 -3.38
N GLU A 376 4.75 13.25 -4.08
CA GLU A 376 5.01 12.41 -5.26
C GLU A 376 5.00 10.92 -4.90
N LYS A 377 5.66 10.51 -3.80
CA LYS A 377 5.66 9.11 -3.33
C LYS A 377 4.26 8.61 -2.95
N PHE A 378 3.42 9.44 -2.34
CA PHE A 378 2.02 9.09 -2.07
C PHE A 378 1.19 8.92 -3.35
N ASN A 379 1.45 9.73 -4.37
CA ASN A 379 0.74 9.65 -5.65
C ASN A 379 1.23 8.51 -6.57
N SER A 380 2.46 8.04 -6.37
CA SER A 380 3.11 7.01 -7.18
C SER A 380 3.44 5.75 -6.37
N ALA A 381 4.52 5.77 -5.59
CA ALA A 381 5.12 4.61 -4.94
C ALA A 381 4.21 3.87 -3.95
N TYR A 382 3.36 4.59 -3.23
CA TYR A 382 2.42 4.02 -2.24
C TYR A 382 1.04 3.75 -2.82
N LYS A 383 0.66 4.43 -3.90
CA LYS A 383 -0.60 4.19 -4.58
C LYS A 383 -0.54 2.88 -5.35
N MET A 384 -1.63 2.14 -5.32
CA MET A 384 -1.74 0.85 -6.01
C MET A 384 -3.03 0.84 -6.83
N PRO A 385 -3.06 1.59 -7.94
CA PRO A 385 -4.26 1.73 -8.75
C PRO A 385 -4.74 0.37 -9.33
N GLU A 386 -3.82 -0.57 -9.58
CA GLU A 386 -4.13 -1.92 -10.04
C GLU A 386 -4.85 -2.76 -8.96
N VAL A 387 -4.56 -2.48 -7.68
CA VAL A 387 -5.17 -3.17 -6.53
C VAL A 387 -6.57 -2.62 -6.25
N GLN A 388 -6.79 -1.35 -6.55
CA GLN A 388 -8.10 -0.68 -6.45
C GLN A 388 -9.03 -1.02 -7.63
N GLY A 389 -8.48 -1.56 -8.73
CA GLY A 389 -9.22 -1.88 -9.94
C GLY A 389 -10.04 -3.16 -9.85
N SER A 390 -10.97 -3.34 -10.80
CA SER A 390 -11.79 -4.56 -10.91
C SER A 390 -10.92 -5.82 -11.00
N LYS A 391 -9.78 -5.75 -11.69
CA LYS A 391 -8.90 -6.91 -11.94
C LYS A 391 -8.43 -7.66 -10.69
N LEU A 392 -8.10 -6.95 -9.60
CA LEU A 392 -7.72 -7.62 -8.35
C LEU A 392 -8.94 -8.26 -7.68
N LYS A 393 -10.09 -7.58 -7.72
CA LYS A 393 -11.34 -8.14 -7.22
C LYS A 393 -11.75 -9.36 -8.04
N ASP A 394 -11.63 -9.30 -9.36
CA ASP A 394 -11.87 -10.43 -10.27
C ASP A 394 -10.93 -11.59 -9.96
N MET A 395 -9.67 -11.30 -9.59
CA MET A 395 -8.72 -12.33 -9.15
C MET A 395 -9.07 -12.93 -7.78
N LEU A 396 -9.51 -12.12 -6.81
CA LEU A 396 -9.82 -12.57 -5.45
C LEU A 396 -11.20 -13.23 -5.32
N TYR A 397 -12.16 -12.82 -6.14
CA TYR A 397 -13.57 -13.21 -6.04
C TYR A 397 -14.08 -13.94 -7.28
N GLY A 398 -13.37 -13.86 -8.41
CA GLY A 398 -13.85 -14.29 -9.71
C GLY A 398 -14.52 -13.15 -10.45
N THR A 399 -14.69 -13.29 -11.76
CA THR A 399 -15.59 -12.41 -12.51
C THR A 399 -17.01 -12.61 -11.98
N ALA A 400 -17.71 -11.52 -11.66
CA ALA A 400 -19.15 -11.59 -11.48
C ALA A 400 -19.72 -12.08 -12.82
N GLN A 401 -20.21 -13.31 -12.86
CA GLN A 401 -21.02 -13.77 -13.99
C GLN A 401 -22.30 -12.95 -13.97
N ASP A 402 -22.39 -11.96 -14.85
CA ASP A 402 -23.65 -11.34 -15.27
C ASP A 402 -24.45 -12.29 -16.17
#